data_AF-A0AAD1P0J8-F1
#
_entry.id   AF-A0AAD1P0J8-F1
#
_cell.length_a   1.000
_cell.length_b   1.000
_cell.length_c   1.000
_cell.angle_alpha   90.00
_cell.angle_beta   90.00
_cell.angle_gamma   90.00
#
_symmetry.space_group_name_H-M   'P 1'
#
loop_
_entity.id
_entity.type
_entity.pdbx_description
1 polymer ?
#
loop_
_entity_poly.entity_id
_entity_poly.type
_entity_poly.pdbx_seq_one_letter_code
_entity_poly.pdbx_strand_id
1 'polypeptide(L)'
;MISEQTIRDKIGLSHQSIRDSLQKCVDENLIATSLDLDVIIIILHGSFSGIIKNWLMNPVSYDLYGQAPVLVDNVLKMLSPDGCVMQLMQSENQPG
;
A
#
# COMPACT_ATOMS: atom_id res chain seq x y z
N MET A 1 0.41 25.57 11.18
CA MET A 1 0.78 24.19 10.79
C MET A 1 -0.44 23.55 10.18
N ILE A 2 -0.31 22.86 9.05
CA ILE A 2 -1.42 22.09 8.49
C ILE A 2 -1.76 20.96 9.49
N SER A 3 -3.05 20.75 9.77
CA SER A 3 -3.49 19.66 10.65
C SER A 3 -3.33 18.31 9.95
N GLU A 4 -2.98 17.26 10.69
CA GLU A 4 -2.92 15.88 10.17
C GLU A 4 -4.21 15.51 9.43
N GLN A 5 -5.35 15.99 9.92
CA GLN A 5 -6.62 15.74 9.29
C GLN A 5 -6.75 16.41 7.93
N THR A 6 -6.25 17.64 7.81
CA THR A 6 -6.17 18.34 6.53
C THR A 6 -5.22 17.65 5.56
N ILE A 7 -4.13 17.03 6.03
CA ILE A 7 -3.25 16.20 5.19
C ILE A 7 -4.01 14.97 4.71
N ARG A 8 -4.69 14.27 5.62
CA ARG A 8 -5.46 13.06 5.30
C ARG A 8 -6.56 13.32 4.28
N ASP A 9 -7.29 14.43 4.43
CA ASP A 9 -8.30 14.88 3.46
C ASP A 9 -7.69 15.29 2.11
N LYS A 10 -6.48 15.89 2.12
CA LYS A 10 -5.77 16.30 0.91
C LYS A 10 -5.12 15.14 0.14
N ILE A 11 -4.77 14.04 0.81
CA ILE A 11 -4.19 12.85 0.18
C ILE A 11 -5.23 12.17 -0.75
N GLY A 12 -6.53 12.46 -0.63
CA GLY A 12 -7.54 12.07 -1.62
C GLY A 12 -7.85 10.57 -1.68
N LEU A 13 -7.33 9.80 -0.73
CA LEU A 13 -7.62 8.39 -0.55
C LEU A 13 -8.97 8.27 0.17
N SER A 14 -10.08 8.49 -0.55
CA SER A 14 -11.39 8.28 0.05
C SER A 14 -11.58 6.77 0.26
N HIS A 15 -11.91 6.37 1.49
CA HIS A 15 -12.03 4.96 1.88
C HIS A 15 -12.91 4.18 0.88
N GLN A 16 -14.06 4.75 0.50
CA GLN A 16 -14.96 4.10 -0.46
C GLN A 16 -14.36 4.01 -1.87
N SER A 17 -13.72 5.05 -2.39
CA SER A 17 -13.10 4.97 -3.72
C SER A 17 -12.01 3.88 -3.81
N ILE A 18 -11.22 3.72 -2.75
CA ILE A 18 -10.18 2.69 -2.69
C ILE A 18 -10.84 1.32 -2.58
N ARG A 19 -11.87 1.18 -1.74
CA ARG A 19 -12.63 -0.06 -1.61
C ARG A 19 -13.21 -0.51 -2.94
N ASP A 20 -13.91 0.38 -3.64
CA ASP A 20 -14.52 0.08 -4.94
C ASP A 20 -13.45 -0.30 -5.98
N SER A 21 -12.30 0.39 -5.97
CA SER A 21 -11.19 0.10 -6.87
C SER A 21 -10.55 -1.27 -6.56
N LEU A 22 -10.29 -1.57 -5.28
CA LEU A 22 -9.73 -2.85 -4.86
C LEU A 22 -10.70 -4.00 -5.13
N GLN A 23 -12.00 -3.81 -4.88
CA GLN A 23 -13.02 -4.80 -5.16
C GLN A 23 -13.03 -5.15 -6.66
N LYS A 24 -12.99 -4.14 -7.54
CA LYS A 24 -12.87 -4.38 -8.98
C LYS A 24 -11.60 -5.16 -9.33
N CYS A 25 -10.47 -4.86 -8.71
CA CYS A 25 -9.23 -5.61 -8.90
C CYS A 25 -9.33 -7.07 -8.42
N VAL A 26 -10.08 -7.35 -7.35
CA VAL A 26 -10.38 -8.73 -6.90
C VAL A 26 -11.22 -9.46 -7.93
N ASP A 27 -12.31 -8.83 -8.40
CA ASP A 27 -13.21 -9.39 -9.41
C ASP A 27 -12.47 -9.70 -10.74
N GLU A 28 -11.49 -8.86 -11.11
CA GLU A 28 -10.64 -9.07 -12.29
C GLU A 28 -9.42 -9.98 -12.04
N ASN A 29 -9.27 -10.56 -10.83
CA ASN A 29 -8.13 -11.39 -10.40
C ASN A 29 -6.75 -10.69 -10.55
N LEU A 30 -6.72 -9.37 -10.45
CA LEU A 30 -5.49 -8.57 -10.51
C LEU A 30 -4.75 -8.52 -9.16
N ILE A 31 -5.45 -8.78 -8.06
CA ILE A 31 -4.92 -8.87 -6.70
C ILE A 31 -5.41 -10.15 -6.02
N ALA A 32 -4.76 -10.55 -4.92
CA ALA A 32 -5.14 -11.77 -4.20
C ALA A 32 -6.61 -11.72 -3.73
N THR A 33 -7.40 -12.72 -4.13
CA THR A 33 -8.83 -12.82 -3.78
C THR A 33 -9.08 -13.16 -2.32
N SER A 34 -8.04 -13.62 -1.60
CA SER A 34 -8.06 -13.91 -0.17
C SER A 34 -7.80 -12.69 0.72
N LEU A 35 -7.61 -11.49 0.15
CA LEU A 35 -7.33 -10.29 0.92
C LEU A 35 -8.56 -9.76 1.65
N ASP A 36 -8.39 -9.40 2.92
CA ASP A 36 -9.37 -8.59 3.65
C ASP A 36 -9.23 -7.13 3.22
N LEU A 37 -10.19 -6.65 2.43
CA LEU A 37 -10.14 -5.31 1.83
C LEU A 37 -10.16 -4.20 2.88
N ASP A 38 -10.87 -4.37 4.00
CA ASP A 38 -10.91 -3.36 5.06
C ASP A 38 -9.55 -3.22 5.74
N VAL A 39 -8.88 -4.33 6.00
CA VAL A 39 -7.52 -4.34 6.56
C VAL A 39 -6.51 -3.75 5.57
N ILE A 40 -6.60 -4.11 4.28
CA ILE A 40 -5.71 -3.55 3.25
C ILE A 40 -5.86 -2.04 3.12
N ILE A 41 -7.08 -1.50 3.15
CA ILE A 41 -7.31 -0.05 3.11
C ILE A 41 -6.64 0.64 4.30
N ILE A 42 -6.72 0.06 5.50
CA ILE A 42 -6.04 0.58 6.70
C ILE A 42 -4.51 0.59 6.51
N ILE A 43 -3.95 -0.51 6.00
CA ILE A 43 -2.50 -0.62 5.73
C ILE A 43 -2.06 0.42 4.72
N LEU A 44 -2.75 0.57 3.59
CA LEU A 44 -2.44 1.55 2.56
C LEU A 44 -2.46 2.98 3.12
N HIS A 45 -3.51 3.32 3.88
CA HIS A 45 -3.60 4.62 4.55
C HIS A 45 -2.44 4.86 5.52
N GLY A 46 -2.10 3.85 6.35
CA GLY A 46 -1.00 3.92 7.30
C GLY A 46 0.35 4.13 6.61
N SER A 47 0.63 3.32 5.57
CA SER A 47 1.86 3.40 4.78
C SER A 47 2.01 4.77 4.14
N PHE A 48 1.06 5.20 3.31
CA PHE A 48 1.19 6.47 2.58
C PHE A 48 1.22 7.67 3.52
N SER A 49 0.37 7.70 4.56
CA SER A 49 0.40 8.77 5.56
C SER A 49 1.73 8.82 6.31
N GLY A 50 2.27 7.67 6.72
CA GLY A 50 3.56 7.57 7.40
C GLY A 50 4.72 8.08 6.54
N ILE A 51 4.74 7.71 5.26
CA ILE A 51 5.75 8.16 4.30
C ILE A 51 5.67 9.68 4.09
N ILE A 52 4.47 10.22 3.89
CA ILE A 52 4.26 11.65 3.71
C ILE A 52 4.65 12.41 4.99
N LYS A 53 4.31 11.89 6.17
CA LYS A 53 4.75 12.46 7.46
C LYS A 53 6.28 12.47 7.58
N ASN A 54 6.95 11.36 7.24
CA ASN A 54 8.40 11.27 7.29
C ASN A 54 9.06 12.28 6.34
N TRP A 55 8.50 12.43 5.14
CA TRP A 55 8.92 13.45 4.18
C TRP A 55 8.73 14.87 4.74
N LEU A 56 7.58 15.18 5.31
CA LEU A 56 7.29 16.50 5.89
C LEU A 56 8.20 16.84 7.07
N MET A 57 8.63 15.83 7.85
CA MET A 57 9.56 16.02 8.96
C MET A 57 10.98 16.32 8.48
N ASN A 58 11.42 15.73 7.36
CA ASN A 58 12.75 15.96 6.81
C ASN A 58 12.76 15.92 5.26
N PRO A 59 12.32 17.01 4.60
CA PRO A 59 12.14 17.03 3.14
C PRO A 59 13.47 17.04 2.37
N VAL A 60 14.58 17.38 3.02
CA VAL A 60 15.92 17.44 2.40
C VAL A 60 16.54 16.04 2.27
N SER A 61 16.24 15.13 3.21
CA SER A 61 16.82 13.78 3.23
C SER A 61 15.97 12.74 2.51
N TYR A 62 14.75 13.08 2.08
CA TYR A 62 13.85 12.14 1.41
C TYR A 62 13.18 12.80 0.20
N ASP A 63 13.59 12.44 -1.01
CA ASP A 63 12.89 12.88 -2.23
C ASP A 63 11.64 12.04 -2.46
N LEU A 64 10.53 12.46 -1.86
CA LEU A 64 9.24 11.80 -2.04
C LEU A 64 8.79 11.84 -3.50
N TYR A 65 9.07 12.92 -4.23
CA TYR A 65 8.60 13.07 -5.60
C TYR A 65 9.29 12.06 -6.53
N GLY A 66 10.62 11.93 -6.42
CA GLY A 66 11.38 10.92 -7.17
C GLY A 66 11.06 9.49 -6.76
N GLN A 67 10.72 9.24 -5.48
CA GLN A 67 10.46 7.89 -4.98
C GLN A 67 9.01 7.42 -5.11
N ALA A 68 8.04 8.32 -5.26
CA ALA A 68 6.62 7.98 -5.32
C ALA A 68 6.28 6.86 -6.33
N PRO A 69 6.82 6.84 -7.57
CA PRO A 69 6.51 5.76 -8.52
C PRO A 69 6.95 4.38 -8.02
N VAL A 70 8.18 4.29 -7.52
CA VAL A 70 8.75 3.02 -6.99
C VAL A 70 8.01 2.57 -5.73
N LEU A 71 7.58 3.53 -4.92
CA LEU A 71 6.86 3.25 -3.69
C LEU A 71 5.48 2.65 -3.98
N VAL A 72 4.72 3.26 -4.89
CA VAL A 72 3.42 2.76 -5.31
C VAL A 72 3.56 1.38 -5.96
N ASP A 73 4.54 1.20 -6.85
CA ASP A 73 4.81 -0.10 -7.49
C ASP A 73 5.07 -1.21 -6.46
N ASN A 74 5.91 -0.96 -5.46
CA ASN A 74 6.18 -1.94 -4.41
C ASN A 74 4.94 -2.24 -3.53
N VAL A 75 4.14 -1.23 -3.22
CA VAL A 75 2.88 -1.42 -2.47
C VAL A 75 1.90 -2.27 -3.28
N LEU A 76 1.75 -2.02 -4.58
CA LEU A 76 0.86 -2.80 -5.45
C LEU A 76 1.37 -4.24 -5.64
N LYS A 77 2.68 -4.45 -5.71
CA LYS A 77 3.29 -5.80 -5.73
C LYS A 77 2.94 -6.62 -4.48
N MET A 78 2.82 -5.99 -3.31
CA MET A 78 2.38 -6.68 -2.09
C MET A 78 0.92 -7.17 -2.16
N LEU A 79 0.09 -6.55 -2.99
CA LEU A 79 -1.30 -6.94 -3.20
C LEU A 79 -1.46 -8.02 -4.28
N SER A 80 -0.40 -8.29 -5.05
CA SER A 80 -0.46 -9.23 -6.17
C SER A 80 -0.83 -10.64 -5.69
N PRO A 81 -1.53 -11.44 -6.52
CA PRO A 81 -1.98 -12.80 -6.17
C PRO A 81 -0.84 -13.71 -5.70
N ASP A 82 0.36 -13.48 -6.25
CA ASP A 82 1.58 -14.25 -6.01
C ASP A 82 2.42 -13.73 -4.83
N GLY A 83 1.87 -12.83 -4.00
CA GLY A 83 2.60 -12.05 -3.00
C GLY A 83 3.78 -12.80 -2.35
N CYS A 84 4.97 -12.21 -2.48
CA CYS A 84 6.33 -12.69 -2.16
C CYS A 84 6.49 -13.58 -0.89
N VAL A 85 5.56 -13.50 0.06
CA VAL A 85 5.57 -14.29 1.30
C VAL A 85 5.18 -15.75 1.08
N MET A 86 4.34 -16.06 0.09
CA MET A 86 3.99 -17.47 -0.20
C MET A 86 5.19 -18.27 -0.72
N GLN A 87 6.13 -17.62 -1.43
CA GLN A 87 7.36 -18.29 -1.88
C GLN A 87 8.35 -18.56 -0.73
N LEU A 88 8.37 -17.71 0.30
CA LEU A 88 9.24 -17.92 1.47
C LEU A 88 8.75 -19.08 2.34
N MET A 89 7.43 -19.29 2.46
CA MET A 89 6.85 -20.39 3.23
C MET A 89 7.00 -21.76 2.55
N GLN A 90 7.22 -21.81 1.23
CA GLN A 90 7.48 -23.06 0.50
C GLN A 90 8.94 -23.51 0.57
N SER A 91 9.87 -22.61 0.90
CA SER A 91 11.32 -22.88 0.87
C SER A 91 11.84 -23.61 2.13
N GLU A 92 11.06 -23.70 3.21
CA GLU A 92 11.46 -24.41 4.44
C GLU A 92 11.04 -25.90 4.48
N ASN A 93 10.37 -26.41 3.44
CA ASN A 93 9.79 -27.77 3.46
C ASN A 93 10.30 -28.71 2.35
N GLN A 94 11.56 -28.53 1.92
CA GLN A 94 12.19 -29.46 0.99
C GLN A 94 13.14 -30.40 1.75
N PRO A 95 12.79 -31.70 1.94
CA PRO A 95 13.75 -32.65 2.49
C PRO A 95 14.80 -32.96 1.42
N GLY A 96 16.07 -32.81 1.78
CA GLY A 96 17.21 -33.29 1.01
C GLY A 96 17.31 -34.81 1.02
#